data_AF-A0A8J5LHM4-F1
#
_entry.id   AF-A0A8J5LHM4-F1
#
_cell.length_a   1.000
_cell.length_b   1.000
_cell.length_c   1.000
_cell.angle_alpha   90.00
_cell.angle_beta   90.00
_cell.angle_gamma   90.00
#
_symmetry.space_group_name_H-M   'P 1'
#
loop_
_entity.id
_entity.type
_entity.pdbx_description
1 polymer ?
#
loop_
_entity_poly.entity_id
_entity_poly.type
_entity_poly.pdbx_seq_one_letter_code
_entity_poly.pdbx_strand_id
1 'polypeptide(L)'
;MIILLVQQNEWALQLLSVACLSLAAKMDEAFLPSLLDLQVEGAKFIFEPPAILRMELLVLTALNWRLRSVTPFTFIDFFVHKIDTTGKYAQYLVALATEITLATLKG
;
A
#
# COMPACT_ATOMS: atom_id res chain seq x y z
N MET A 1 4.63 -15.25 -13.48
CA MET A 1 4.85 -14.90 -14.90
C MET A 1 4.45 -13.46 -15.23
N ILE A 2 3.24 -13.00 -14.83
CA ILE A 2 2.78 -11.61 -15.09
C ILE A 2 3.65 -10.55 -14.40
N ILE A 3 4.02 -10.74 -13.13
CA ILE A 3 4.85 -9.77 -12.37
C ILE A 3 6.26 -9.63 -12.97
N LEU A 4 6.81 -10.69 -13.58
CA LEU A 4 8.14 -10.67 -14.18
C LEU A 4 8.19 -9.89 -15.50
N LEU A 5 7.07 -9.80 -16.24
CA LEU A 5 6.98 -8.99 -17.46
C LEU A 5 6.79 -7.50 -17.16
N VAL A 6 6.14 -7.17 -16.03
CA VAL A 6 5.96 -5.78 -15.58
C VAL A 6 7.30 -5.12 -15.22
N GLN A 7 8.27 -5.90 -14.72
CA GLN A 7 9.59 -5.40 -14.30
C GLN A 7 10.42 -4.76 -15.43
N GLN A 8 10.13 -5.07 -16.69
CA GLN A 8 10.87 -4.58 -17.85
C GLN A 8 10.27 -3.31 -18.47
N ASN A 9 9.13 -2.83 -17.95
CA ASN A 9 8.38 -1.75 -18.59
C ASN A 9 7.88 -0.71 -17.59
N GLU A 10 8.45 0.49 -17.66
CA GLU A 10 8.21 1.58 -16.70
C GLU A 10 6.72 1.95 -16.58
N TRP A 11 5.97 2.00 -17.68
CA TRP A 11 4.54 2.33 -17.62
C TRP A 11 3.73 1.21 -16.97
N ALA A 12 4.13 -0.05 -17.15
CA ALA A 12 3.44 -1.19 -16.56
C ALA A 12 3.68 -1.23 -15.06
N LEU A 13 4.90 -0.90 -14.61
CA LEU A 13 5.24 -0.80 -13.20
C LEU A 13 4.45 0.32 -12.52
N GLN A 14 4.33 1.48 -13.17
CA GLN A 14 3.53 2.59 -12.64
C GLN A 14 2.03 2.27 -12.62
N LEU A 15 1.49 1.63 -13.65
CA LEU A 15 0.10 1.20 -13.66
C LEU A 15 -0.18 0.17 -12.56
N LEU A 16 0.75 -0.77 -12.34
CA LEU A 16 0.67 -1.74 -11.26
C LEU A 16 0.69 -1.06 -9.89
N SER A 17 1.57 -0.08 -9.65
CA SER A 17 1.64 0.61 -8.37
C SER A 17 0.35 1.40 -8.08
N VAL A 18 -0.16 2.14 -9.07
CA VAL A 18 -1.43 2.89 -8.94
C VAL A 18 -2.60 1.95 -8.67
N ALA A 19 -2.68 0.81 -9.36
CA ALA A 19 -3.73 -0.19 -9.12
C ALA A 19 -3.62 -0.82 -7.72
N CYS A 20 -2.41 -1.15 -7.26
CA CYS A 20 -2.18 -1.65 -5.90
C CYS A 20 -2.57 -0.63 -4.83
N LEU A 21 -2.23 0.66 -5.02
CA LEU A 21 -2.64 1.73 -4.12
C LEU A 21 -4.16 1.93 -4.12
N SER A 22 -4.82 1.85 -5.27
CA SER A 22 -6.28 1.96 -5.34
C SER A 22 -6.97 0.79 -4.64
N LEU A 23 -6.47 -0.44 -4.82
CA LEU A 23 -6.97 -1.60 -4.08
C LEU A 23 -6.75 -1.45 -2.58
N ALA A 24 -5.58 -0.99 -2.14
CA ALA A 24 -5.31 -0.75 -0.72
C ALA A 24 -6.24 0.30 -0.13
N ALA A 25 -6.46 1.42 -0.82
CA ALA A 25 -7.37 2.47 -0.39
C ALA A 25 -8.82 1.98 -0.30
N LYS A 26 -9.28 1.14 -1.25
CA LYS A 26 -10.62 0.53 -1.19
C LYS A 26 -10.79 -0.46 -0.04
N MET A 27 -9.69 -1.02 0.47
CA MET A 27 -9.69 -1.91 1.64
C MET A 27 -9.63 -1.15 2.96
N ASP A 28 -9.25 0.13 2.94
CA ASP A 28 -9.17 0.99 4.12
C ASP A 28 -10.41 1.90 4.18
N GLU A 29 -11.36 1.55 5.04
CA GLU A 29 -12.67 2.21 5.14
C GLU A 29 -12.59 3.69 5.54
N ALA A 30 -11.41 4.17 5.99
CA ALA A 30 -11.21 5.53 6.49
C ALA A 30 -10.91 6.58 5.41
N PHE A 31 -10.46 6.19 4.21
CA PHE A 31 -9.99 7.15 3.21
C PHE A 31 -10.27 6.70 1.77
N LEU A 32 -11.05 7.50 1.04
CA LEU A 32 -11.37 7.29 -0.38
C LEU A 32 -10.71 8.37 -1.25
N PRO A 33 -9.42 8.22 -1.60
CA PRO A 33 -8.75 9.13 -2.54
C PRO A 33 -9.33 8.96 -3.94
N SER A 34 -9.34 10.03 -4.74
CA SER A 34 -9.68 9.90 -6.15
C SER A 34 -8.56 9.17 -6.91
N LEU A 35 -8.89 8.52 -8.03
CA LEU A 35 -7.89 7.85 -8.87
C LEU A 35 -6.84 8.81 -9.46
N LEU A 36 -7.17 10.10 -9.52
CA LEU A 36 -6.23 11.15 -9.91
C LEU A 36 -5.26 11.45 -8.78
N ASP A 37 -5.74 11.54 -7.53
CA ASP A 37 -4.89 11.77 -6.35
C ASP A 37 -3.91 10.61 -6.09
N LEU A 38 -4.30 9.40 -6.48
CA LEU A 38 -3.42 8.22 -6.40
C LEU A 38 -2.30 8.22 -7.44
N GLN A 39 -2.44 9.00 -8.50
CA GLN A 39 -1.40 9.19 -9.52
C GLN A 39 -0.48 10.31 -9.06
N VAL A 40 0.48 9.95 -8.19
CA VAL A 40 1.42 10.83 -7.47
C VAL A 40 2.09 11.88 -8.38
N GLU A 41 2.39 13.06 -7.84
CA GLU A 41 3.29 14.04 -8.47
C GLU A 41 4.60 13.36 -8.93
N GLY A 42 4.91 13.47 -10.22
CA GLY A 42 6.04 12.77 -10.86
C GLY A 42 5.64 11.52 -11.65
N ALA A 43 4.36 11.17 -11.70
CA ALA A 43 3.81 10.18 -12.64
C ALA A 43 4.20 10.51 -14.09
N LYS A 44 5.03 9.66 -14.71
CA LYS A 44 5.43 9.80 -16.12
C LYS A 44 4.27 9.53 -17.08
N PHE A 45 3.31 8.71 -16.63
CA PHE A 45 2.12 8.33 -17.37
C PHE A 45 0.86 8.64 -16.56
N ILE A 46 -0.16 9.16 -17.22
CA ILE A 46 -1.50 9.33 -16.64
C ILE A 46 -2.39 8.25 -17.24
N PHE A 47 -3.10 7.52 -16.39
CA PHE A 47 -3.93 6.39 -16.79
C PHE A 47 -5.41 6.72 -16.63
N GLU A 48 -6.16 6.40 -17.68
CA GLU A 48 -7.62 6.45 -17.66
C GLU A 48 -8.20 5.44 -16.64
N PRO A 49 -9.29 5.77 -15.94
CA PRO A 49 -9.92 4.87 -14.95
C PRO A 49 -10.16 3.43 -15.44
N PRO A 50 -10.60 3.17 -16.69
CA PRO A 50 -10.78 1.81 -17.18
C PRO A 50 -9.47 1.00 -17.25
N ALA A 51 -8.32 1.64 -17.48
CA ALA A 51 -7.04 0.97 -17.51
C ALA A 51 -6.62 0.53 -16.09
N ILE A 52 -6.83 1.39 -15.11
CA ILE A 52 -6.57 1.10 -13.68
C ILE A 52 -7.46 -0.06 -13.23
N LEU A 53 -8.76 -0.01 -13.51
CA LEU A 53 -9.71 -1.06 -13.13
C LEU A 53 -9.34 -2.44 -13.70
N ARG A 54 -8.88 -2.50 -14.95
CA ARG A 54 -8.40 -3.75 -15.56
C ARG A 54 -7.17 -4.29 -14.83
N MET A 55 -6.24 -3.41 -14.46
CA MET A 55 -5.05 -3.81 -13.69
C MET A 55 -5.44 -4.27 -12.27
N GLU A 56 -6.39 -3.62 -11.60
CA GLU A 56 -6.89 -4.06 -10.30
C GLU A 56 -7.44 -5.49 -10.35
N LEU A 57 -8.25 -5.81 -11.37
CA LEU A 57 -8.77 -7.17 -11.57
C LEU A 57 -7.64 -8.18 -11.82
N LEU A 58 -6.58 -7.80 -12.54
CA LEU A 58 -5.40 -8.65 -12.72
C LEU A 58 -4.64 -8.88 -11.41
N VAL A 59 -4.49 -7.84 -10.58
CA VAL A 59 -3.86 -7.96 -9.26
C VAL A 59 -4.70 -8.85 -8.35
N LEU A 60 -6.01 -8.63 -8.27
CA LEU A 60 -6.94 -9.45 -7.49
C LEU A 60 -6.88 -10.92 -7.88
N THR A 61 -6.94 -11.21 -9.19
CA THR A 61 -6.85 -12.58 -9.69
C THR A 61 -5.49 -13.22 -9.39
N ALA A 62 -4.39 -12.47 -9.56
CA ALA A 62 -3.04 -12.95 -9.23
C ALA A 62 -2.86 -13.23 -7.73
N LEU A 63 -3.51 -12.45 -6.87
CA LEU A 63 -3.50 -12.63 -5.41
C LEU A 63 -4.57 -13.62 -4.93
N ASN A 64 -5.32 -14.28 -5.82
CA ASN A 64 -6.47 -15.12 -5.47
C ASN A 64 -7.47 -14.41 -4.54
N TRP A 65 -7.70 -13.11 -4.77
CA TRP A 65 -8.56 -12.24 -3.98
C TRP A 65 -8.14 -12.08 -2.51
N ARG A 66 -6.90 -12.44 -2.17
CA ARG A 66 -6.35 -12.33 -0.81
C ARG A 66 -5.63 -11.00 -0.60
N LEU A 67 -6.39 -9.92 -0.45
CA LEU A 67 -5.84 -8.58 -0.19
C LEU A 67 -5.49 -8.31 1.28
N ARG A 68 -5.98 -9.15 2.21
CA ARG A 68 -5.71 -9.01 3.65
C ARG A 68 -4.35 -9.60 4.00
N SER A 69 -3.29 -8.88 3.64
CA SER A 69 -1.94 -9.18 4.13
C SER A 69 -1.78 -8.70 5.56
N VAL A 70 -1.12 -9.50 6.39
CA VAL A 70 -0.70 -9.06 7.72
C VAL A 70 0.59 -8.26 7.54
N THR A 71 0.58 -6.98 7.90
CA THR A 71 1.76 -6.12 7.85
C THR A 71 2.31 -5.91 9.27
N PRO A 72 3.59 -5.52 9.44
CA PRO A 72 4.11 -5.20 10.77
C PRO A 72 3.26 -4.14 11.49
N PHE A 73 2.65 -3.21 10.73
CA PHE A 73 1.74 -2.19 11.24
C PHE A 73 0.54 -2.77 11.99
N THR A 74 0.04 -3.96 11.61
CA THR A 74 -1.08 -4.63 12.30
C THR A 74 -0.79 -4.91 13.78
N PHE A 75 0.49 -5.03 14.16
CA PHE A 75 0.88 -5.36 15.54
C PHE A 75 1.43 -4.18 16.34
N ILE A 76 1.63 -3.01 15.73
CA ILE A 76 2.26 -1.86 16.40
C ILE A 76 1.48 -1.49 17.66
N ASP A 77 0.17 -1.30 17.56
CA ASP A 77 -0.66 -0.91 18.71
C ASP A 77 -0.63 -1.95 19.83
N PHE A 78 -0.60 -3.24 19.47
CA PHE A 78 -0.51 -4.32 20.44
C PHE A 78 0.80 -4.24 21.24
N PHE A 79 1.94 -4.07 20.57
CA PHE A 79 3.24 -3.98 21.24
C PHE A 79 3.39 -2.68 22.01
N VAL A 80 2.89 -1.55 21.48
CA VAL A 80 2.89 -0.27 22.17
C VAL A 80 2.13 -0.36 23.48
N HIS A 81 0.94 -0.96 23.49
CA HIS A 81 0.15 -1.14 24.72
C HIS A 81 0.84 -2.07 25.74
N LYS A 82 1.62 -3.05 25.27
CA LYS A 82 2.40 -3.94 26.14
C LYS A 82 3.61 -3.24 26.77
N ILE A 83 4.25 -2.32 26.04
CA ILE A 83 5.44 -1.59 26.50
C ILE A 83 5.06 -0.41 27.41
N ASP A 84 4.01 0.31 27.03
CA ASP A 84 3.50 1.47 27.77
C ASP A 84 2.02 1.29 28.07
N THR A 85 1.75 0.58 29.16
CA THR A 85 0.39 0.38 29.68
C THR A 85 -0.29 1.67 30.12
N THR A 86 0.47 2.76 30.32
CA THR A 86 -0.05 4.07 30.73
C THR A 86 -0.39 4.98 29.56
N GLY A 87 0.05 4.64 28.35
CA GLY A 87 -0.18 5.42 27.12
C GLY A 87 0.54 6.76 27.04
N LYS A 88 1.47 7.06 27.95
CA LYS A 88 2.23 8.33 28.01
C LYS A 88 3.13 8.55 26.79
N TYR A 89 3.66 7.48 26.22
CA TYR A 89 4.61 7.45 25.11
C TYR A 89 4.03 6.76 23.87
N ALA A 90 2.74 6.39 23.89
CA ALA A 90 2.14 5.60 22.80
C ALA A 90 2.34 6.22 21.43
N GLN A 91 2.06 7.53 21.27
CA GLN A 91 2.24 8.23 20.00
C GLN A 91 3.71 8.23 19.52
N TYR A 92 4.66 8.42 20.44
CA TYR A 92 6.09 8.37 20.13
C TYR A 92 6.52 6.97 19.69
N LEU A 93 6.09 5.93 20.42
CA LEU A 93 6.43 4.54 20.10
C LEU A 93 5.80 4.07 18.78
N VAL A 94 4.56 4.49 18.47
CA VAL A 94 3.92 4.24 17.17
C VAL A 94 4.71 4.91 16.05
N ALA A 95 5.07 6.19 16.22
CA ALA A 95 5.85 6.93 15.21
C ALA A 95 7.22 6.28 14.98
N LEU A 96 7.93 5.92 16.04
CA LEU A 96 9.22 5.25 15.98
C LEU A 96 9.13 3.88 15.31
N ALA A 97 8.14 3.05 15.69
CA ALA A 97 7.93 1.74 15.09
C ALA A 97 7.59 1.85 13.60
N THR A 98 6.81 2.87 13.22
CA THR A 98 6.49 3.17 11.83
C THR A 98 7.76 3.53 11.04
N GLU A 99 8.60 4.42 11.58
CA GLU A 99 9.85 4.82 10.94
C GLU A 99 10.81 3.64 10.74
N ILE A 100 11.01 2.82 11.77
CA ILE A 100 11.86 1.62 11.70
C ILE A 100 11.30 0.63 10.67
N THR A 101 9.99 0.39 10.68
CA THR A 101 9.35 -0.51 9.72
C THR A 101 9.56 0.00 8.29
N LEU A 102 9.35 1.28 8.03
CA LEU A 102 9.57 1.89 6.72
C LEU A 102 11.05 1.85 6.30
N ALA A 103 11.99 2.03 7.24
CA ALA A 103 13.42 1.93 6.96
C ALA A 103 13.82 0.51 6.53
N THR A 104 13.27 -0.53 7.17
CA THR A 104 13.54 -1.93 6.77
C THR A 104 12.97 -2.31 5.41
N LEU A 105 11.90 -1.64 4.96
CA LEU A 105 11.29 -1.88 3.65
C LEU A 105 12.08 -1.25 2.50
N LYS A 106 12.98 -0.30 2.79
CA LYS A 106 13.73 0.46 1.76
C LYS A 106 14.97 -0.23 1.20
N GLY A 107 15.30 -1.45 1.66
CA GLY A 107 16.29 -2.34 1.05
C GLY A 107 17.64 -1.70 0.76
#